data_AF-A0A925ZQ29-F1
#
_entry.id   AF-A0A925ZQ29-F1
#
_cell.length_a   1.000
_cell.length_b   1.000
_cell.length_c   1.000
_cell.angle_alpha   90.00
_cell.angle_beta   90.00
_cell.angle_gamma   90.00
#
_symmetry.space_group_name_H-M   'P 1'
#
loop_
_entity.id
_entity.type
_entity.pdbx_description
1 polymer ?
#
loop_
_entity_poly.entity_id
_entity_poly.type
_entity_poly.pdbx_seq_one_letter_code
_entity_poly.pdbx_strand_id
1 'polypeptide(L)'
;MSLREGRPLRASWLDDRGEHEIYLDRGEVLHARYGELEGPAAVFQMLDDPPRAYNIEQDRTAPQRSVFASWARLCHAARCELLDAPRASAG
;
A
#
# COMPACT_ATOMS: atom_id res chain seq x y z
N MET A 1 -12.50 -10.61 -27.21
CA MET A 1 -12.78 -10.82 -25.78
C MET A 1 -12.17 -9.64 -25.04
N SER A 2 -12.95 -8.58 -24.84
CA SER A 2 -12.44 -7.35 -24.21
C SER A 2 -12.21 -7.63 -22.73
N LEU A 3 -10.94 -7.64 -22.32
CA LEU A 3 -10.57 -7.44 -20.93
C LEU A 3 -11.25 -6.14 -20.51
N ARG A 4 -12.28 -6.20 -19.65
CA ARG A 4 -12.78 -4.99 -18.98
C ARG A 4 -11.54 -4.30 -18.42
N GLU A 5 -11.29 -3.04 -18.74
CA GLU A 5 -10.17 -2.33 -18.14
C GLU A 5 -10.45 -2.26 -16.63
N GLY A 6 -9.47 -2.66 -15.82
CA GLY A 6 -9.62 -2.62 -14.37
C GLY A 6 -9.81 -1.18 -13.92
N ARG A 7 -10.85 -0.93 -13.12
CA ARG A 7 -11.13 0.38 -12.54
C ARG A 7 -10.30 0.48 -11.27
N PRO A 8 -9.11 1.10 -11.29
CA PRO A 8 -8.24 1.01 -10.14
C PRO A 8 -8.86 1.81 -9.00
N LEU A 9 -8.75 1.25 -7.80
CA LEU A 9 -9.20 1.87 -6.57
C LEU A 9 -8.02 2.57 -5.92
N ARG A 10 -8.25 3.80 -5.46
CA ARG A 10 -7.32 4.52 -4.58
C ARG A 10 -7.90 4.52 -3.18
N ALA A 11 -7.12 4.06 -2.21
CA ALA A 11 -7.36 4.31 -0.81
C ALA A 11 -6.34 5.34 -0.33
N SER A 12 -6.78 6.39 0.36
CA SER A 12 -5.89 7.44 0.86
C SER A 12 -6.32 8.02 2.20
N TRP A 13 -5.37 8.63 2.89
CA TRP A 13 -5.61 9.46 4.07
C TRP A 13 -4.49 10.49 4.19
N LEU A 14 -4.73 11.49 5.03
CA LEU A 14 -3.78 12.55 5.34
C LEU A 14 -3.61 12.59 6.86
N ASP A 15 -2.37 12.63 7.33
CA ASP A 15 -2.04 12.88 8.72
C ASP A 15 -0.84 13.83 8.86
N ASP A 16 -0.26 13.91 10.05
CA ASP A 16 0.89 14.75 10.38
C ASP A 16 2.18 14.36 9.65
N ARG A 17 2.26 13.13 9.11
CA ARG A 17 3.40 12.62 8.34
C ARG A 17 3.24 12.85 6.85
N GLY A 18 2.09 13.39 6.41
CA GLY A 18 1.82 13.73 5.02
C GLY A 18 0.70 12.89 4.42
N GLU A 19 0.66 12.86 3.08
CA GLU A 19 -0.33 12.11 2.31
C GLU A 19 0.10 10.66 2.17
N HIS A 20 -0.86 9.76 2.35
CA HIS A 20 -0.68 8.33 2.22
C HIS A 20 -1.71 7.79 1.25
N GLU A 21 -1.27 6.95 0.32
CA GLU A 21 -2.16 6.41 -0.71
C GLU A 21 -1.68 5.07 -1.24
N ILE A 22 -2.65 4.22 -1.59
CA ILE A 22 -2.41 2.95 -2.26
C ILE A 22 -3.40 2.79 -3.40
N TYR A 23 -2.88 2.40 -4.56
CA TYR A 23 -3.64 2.12 -5.77
C TYR A 23 -3.69 0.62 -6.00
N LEU A 24 -4.90 0.09 -6.14
CA LEU A 24 -5.19 -1.33 -6.25
C LEU A 24 -5.99 -1.60 -7.52
N ASP A 25 -5.62 -2.61 -8.27
CA ASP A 25 -6.45 -3.15 -9.35
C ASP A 25 -6.41 -4.67 -9.32
N ARG A 26 -7.59 -5.31 -9.15
CA ARG A 26 -7.75 -6.78 -9.14
C ARG A 26 -6.80 -7.52 -8.19
N GLY A 27 -6.55 -6.94 -7.02
CA GLY A 27 -5.64 -7.52 -6.03
C GLY A 27 -4.16 -7.31 -6.32
N GLU A 28 -3.81 -6.61 -7.40
CA GLU A 28 -2.47 -6.06 -7.64
C GLU A 28 -2.35 -4.68 -7.01
N VAL A 29 -1.21 -4.40 -6.37
CA VAL A 29 -0.87 -3.03 -5.97
C VAL A 29 -0.12 -2.39 -7.14
N LEU A 30 -0.64 -1.27 -7.63
CA LEU A 30 -0.04 -0.52 -8.73
C LEU A 30 0.96 0.50 -8.21
N HIS A 31 0.59 1.20 -7.13
CA HIS A 31 1.38 2.25 -6.52
C HIS A 31 1.05 2.33 -5.04
N ALA A 32 2.04 2.70 -4.23
CA ALA A 32 1.85 3.01 -2.83
C ALA A 32 2.81 4.12 -2.41
N ARG A 33 2.32 5.03 -1.57
CA ARG A 33 3.08 6.12 -0.96
C ARG A 33 2.67 6.28 0.50
N TYR A 34 3.64 6.40 1.40
CA TYR A 34 3.43 6.67 2.83
C TYR A 34 4.32 7.84 3.24
N GLY A 35 3.77 9.06 3.24
CA GLY A 35 4.56 10.29 3.33
C GLY A 35 5.57 10.36 2.18
N GLU A 36 6.87 10.31 2.53
CA GLU A 36 7.98 10.32 1.57
C GLU A 36 8.38 8.92 1.06
N LEU A 37 7.87 7.85 1.67
CA LEU A 37 8.15 6.47 1.22
C LEU A 37 7.32 6.13 0.00
N GLU A 38 7.92 5.44 -0.97
CA GLU A 38 7.22 4.95 -2.16
C GLU A 38 7.50 3.46 -2.39
N GLY A 39 6.54 2.76 -3.01
CA GLY A 39 6.70 1.37 -3.45
C GLY A 39 6.41 0.37 -2.33
N PRO A 40 7.01 -0.85 -2.37
CA PRO A 40 6.71 -1.90 -1.39
C PRO A 40 6.96 -1.49 0.06
N ALA A 41 8.00 -0.69 0.32
CA ALA A 41 8.31 -0.19 1.66
C ALA A 41 7.17 0.67 2.23
N ALA A 42 6.51 1.48 1.39
CA ALA A 42 5.33 2.22 1.80
C ALA A 42 4.21 1.27 2.22
N VAL A 43 3.94 0.21 1.44
CA VAL A 43 2.93 -0.82 1.79
C VAL A 43 3.24 -1.47 3.13
N PHE A 44 4.50 -1.79 3.41
CA PHE A 44 4.89 -2.40 4.68
C PHE A 44 4.66 -1.45 5.86
N GLN A 45 5.01 -0.18 5.70
CA GLN A 45 4.72 0.83 6.72
C GLN A 45 3.22 1.00 6.96
N MET A 46 2.38 0.93 5.92
CA MET A 46 0.92 0.95 6.05
C MET A 46 0.36 -0.26 6.80
N LEU A 47 0.97 -1.44 6.62
CA LEU A 47 0.56 -2.68 7.27
C LEU A 47 0.97 -2.74 8.75
N ASP A 48 2.05 -2.05 9.12
CA ASP A 48 2.55 -1.97 10.49
C ASP A 48 1.86 -0.86 11.31
N ASP A 49 1.38 0.20 10.64
CA ASP A 49 0.64 1.29 11.29
C ASP A 49 -0.75 0.81 11.77
N PRO A 50 -1.28 1.33 12.91
CA PRO A 50 -2.60 0.95 13.39
C PRO A 50 -3.69 1.24 12.34
N PRO A 51 -4.82 0.49 12.35
CA PRO A 51 -5.90 0.71 11.40
C PRO A 51 -6.39 2.16 11.39
N ARG A 52 -6.54 2.73 10.19
CA ARG A 52 -7.03 4.10 9.98
C ARG A 52 -8.33 4.13 9.19
N ALA A 53 -9.02 5.27 9.23
CA ALA A 53 -10.10 5.54 8.30
C ALA A 53 -9.51 5.98 6.95
N TYR A 54 -9.98 5.36 5.87
CA TYR A 54 -9.51 5.63 4.51
C TYR A 54 -10.60 6.30 3.69
N ASN A 55 -10.21 7.28 2.88
CA ASN A 55 -11.00 7.74 1.75
C ASN A 55 -10.81 6.76 0.60
N ILE A 56 -11.91 6.29 0.03
CA ILE A 56 -11.90 5.33 -1.08
C ILE A 56 -12.46 5.98 -2.33
N GLU A 57 -11.66 6.00 -3.39
CA GLU A 57 -12.04 6.52 -4.70
C GLU A 57 -11.92 5.41 -5.75
N GLN A 58 -12.92 5.27 -6.62
CA GLN A 58 -12.90 4.34 -7.76
C GLN A 58 -12.44 5.05 -9.03
N ASP A 59 -12.04 4.28 -10.04
CA ASP A 59 -11.66 4.80 -11.36
C ASP A 59 -10.47 5.78 -11.30
N ARG A 60 -9.57 5.60 -10.33
CA ARG A 60 -8.39 6.46 -10.15
C ARG A 60 -7.17 5.82 -10.78
N THR A 61 -6.62 6.45 -11.81
CA THR A 61 -5.35 6.03 -12.39
C THR A 61 -4.21 6.33 -11.43
N ALA A 62 -3.35 5.34 -11.19
CA ALA A 62 -2.13 5.55 -10.42
C ALA A 62 -1.22 6.55 -11.15
N PRO A 63 -0.56 7.50 -10.45
CA PRO A 63 0.31 8.50 -11.08
C PRO A 63 1.50 7.85 -11.79
N GLN A 64 1.95 6.70 -11.26
CA GLN A 64 2.98 5.85 -11.81
C GLN A 64 2.78 4.42 -11.32
N ARG A 65 3.58 3.47 -11.81
CA ARG A 65 3.62 2.12 -11.26
C ARG A 65 4.90 1.93 -10.46
N SER A 66 4.78 1.95 -9.13
CA SER A 66 5.91 1.75 -8.20
C SER A 66 5.91 0.37 -7.55
N VAL A 67 4.84 -0.41 -7.74
CA VAL A 67 4.71 -1.76 -7.18
C VAL A 67 4.36 -2.76 -8.28
N PHE A 68 5.01 -3.92 -8.22
CA PHE A 68 4.88 -5.02 -9.18
C PHE A 68 4.60 -6.33 -8.46
N ALA A 69 3.63 -6.30 -7.55
CA ALA A 69 3.26 -7.45 -6.75
C ALA A 69 1.79 -7.40 -6.34
N SER A 70 1.21 -8.59 -6.17
CA SER A 70 -0.12 -8.74 -5.58
C SER A 70 -0.12 -8.35 -4.12
N TRP A 71 -1.27 -7.89 -3.65
CA TRP A 71 -1.53 -7.60 -2.24
C TRP A 71 -1.17 -8.79 -1.34
N ALA A 72 -1.58 -10.01 -1.74
CA ALA A 72 -1.28 -11.23 -1.00
C ALA A 72 0.24 -11.48 -0.87
N ARG A 73 1.01 -11.23 -1.93
CA ARG A 73 2.47 -11.36 -1.91
C ARG A 73 3.11 -10.31 -1.00
N LEU A 74 2.61 -9.08 -1.02
CA LEU A 74 3.10 -8.00 -0.17
C LEU A 74 2.80 -8.27 1.30
N CYS A 75 1.60 -8.73 1.64
CA CYS A 75 1.27 -9.13 3.01
C CYS A 75 2.17 -10.27 3.52
N HIS A 76 2.46 -11.24 2.66
CA HIS A 76 3.39 -12.32 3.00
C HIS A 76 4.81 -11.78 3.24
N ALA A 77 5.32 -10.92 2.34
CA ALA A 77 6.64 -10.32 2.47
C ALA A 77 6.76 -9.46 3.73
N ALA A 78 5.78 -8.58 3.98
CA ALA A 78 5.71 -7.75 5.18
C ALA A 78 5.74 -8.60 6.45
N ARG A 79 5.00 -9.70 6.48
CA ARG A 79 5.02 -10.62 7.63
C ARG A 79 6.41 -11.23 7.86
N CYS A 80 7.12 -11.62 6.79
CA CYS A 80 8.48 -12.13 6.94
C CYS A 80 9.42 -11.04 7.49
N GLU A 81 9.39 -9.83 6.92
CA GLU A 81 10.26 -8.73 7.35
C GLU A 81 9.96 -8.26 8.78
N LEU A 82 8.69 -8.14 9.16
CA LEU A 82 8.27 -7.71 10.50
C LEU A 82 8.57 -8.77 11.58
N LEU A 83 8.59 -10.05 11.22
CA LEU A 83 8.97 -11.12 12.16
C LEU A 83 10.49 -11.23 12.34
N ASP A 84 11.27 -10.91 11.31
CA ASP A 84 12.74 -10.97 11.34
C ASP A 84 13.38 -9.68 11.88
N ALA A 85 12.64 -8.58 11.97
CA ALA A 85 13.11 -7.37 12.63
C ALA A 85 13.32 -7.63 14.14
N PRO A 86 14.52 -7.35 14.70
CA PRO A 86 14.72 -7.47 16.14
C PRO A 86 13.70 -6.58 16.84
N ARG A 87 12.84 -7.17 17.66
CA ARG A 87 11.97 -6.41 18.57
C ARG A 87 12.89 -5.46 19.33
N ALA A 88 12.87 -4.17 18.98
CA ALA A 88 13.47 -3.16 19.83
C ALA A 88 12.81 -3.34 21.19
N SER A 89 13.59 -3.84 22.14
CA SER A 89 13.20 -4.05 23.51
C SER A 89 12.60 -2.76 24.01
N ALA A 90 11.31 -2.78 24.33
CA ALA A 90 10.65 -1.74 25.09
C ALA A 90 11.42 -1.62 26.42
N GLY A 91 12.21 -0.55 26.53
CA GLY A 91 12.80 -0.06 27.77
C GLY A 91 11.89 0.98 28.41
#